data_AF-A0A2H3J831-F1
#
_entry.id   AF-A0A2H3J831-F1
#
_cell.length_a   1.000
_cell.length_b   1.000
_cell.length_c   1.000
_cell.angle_alpha   90.00
_cell.angle_beta   90.00
_cell.angle_gamma   90.00
#
_symmetry.space_group_name_H-M   'P 1'
#
loop_
_entity.id
_entity.type
_entity.pdbx_description
1 polymer ?
#
loop_
_entity_poly.entity_id
_entity_poly.type
_entity_poly.pdbx_seq_one_letter_code
_entity_poly.pdbx_strand_id
1 'polypeptide(L)'
;MDAKLEKQKQLSRPRFIPVSYASAAPEARISSLTGDDGDQALAWLPLIYCSADFPLELFETAISQLIHHPEYNSTLILRSETVSETTTDFPECIPRLQGLRAVRNVHRKLLPRRPGRDSGLEQHCTLYASTAEDDASPSTLVLSPIVTDEQPLPYYHPAVSHIAFRYVLTDSPVLQIEAVPLPGTQTDISSRLYRTCLALLDTLHRYGWGALTHYQKRVKHDCIIPRETYQDLYLIMRERHKHLVDTWQEVTDPRKHVFEDIGIATFLMLLWKDMYGSNPISSSAVSSDSKSEPWRNWPRPPAGFLDLGCGNGLLTHILSAEGYQGLGIDLRARTSWSHYPETTQAQLRVEALDPTTLVGPSTPDGFPSYLKPGVFVIGNHADELTPWVPVLSTLCSGSGYLSIPCCAWTFDMRYERSSTQNYPFPEEDFIQRLNLGGEGSNTSSYSMYRIWLASLSAYCGWKIECETLRIPSTRNWAIIGRARTYDPNEDTEIRRRVEEIVENVQERGLFRTRTPEGKAGEH
;
A
#
# COMPACT_ATOMS: atom_id res chain seq x y z
N MET A 1 -14.07 23.39 -39.63
CA MET A 1 -15.21 22.46 -39.48
C MET A 1 -14.66 21.08 -39.83
N ASP A 2 -14.95 20.10 -38.99
CA ASP A 2 -14.61 18.67 -39.14
C ASP A 2 -13.18 18.20 -38.83
N ALA A 3 -12.87 18.24 -37.53
CA ALA A 3 -12.15 17.16 -36.85
C ALA A 3 -12.95 16.77 -35.59
N LYS A 4 -14.22 16.39 -35.78
CA LYS A 4 -15.07 15.88 -34.71
C LYS A 4 -14.77 14.41 -34.50
N LEU A 5 -14.05 14.15 -33.41
CA LEU A 5 -14.42 13.14 -32.42
C LEU A 5 -14.72 11.75 -32.98
N GLU A 6 -13.67 11.02 -33.36
CA GLU A 6 -13.71 9.56 -33.29
C GLU A 6 -13.83 9.19 -31.80
N LYS A 7 -15.07 9.11 -31.30
CA LYS A 7 -15.35 8.37 -30.07
C LYS A 7 -14.89 6.95 -30.36
N GLN A 8 -13.73 6.55 -29.81
CA GLN A 8 -13.42 5.15 -29.60
C GLN A 8 -14.69 4.49 -29.07
N LYS A 9 -15.29 3.58 -29.85
CA LYS A 9 -16.39 2.74 -29.36
C LYS A 9 -15.88 2.15 -28.06
N GLN A 10 -16.49 2.55 -26.95
CA GLN A 10 -16.16 2.00 -25.64
C GLN A 10 -16.44 0.50 -25.73
N LEU A 11 -15.38 -0.28 -25.92
CA LEU A 11 -15.43 -1.72 -25.97
C LEU A 11 -16.07 -2.20 -24.67
N SER A 12 -17.25 -2.83 -24.75
CA SER A 12 -17.89 -3.38 -23.56
C SER A 12 -17.13 -4.60 -23.11
N ARG A 13 -16.79 -4.68 -21.82
CA ARG A 13 -16.09 -5.83 -21.27
C ARG A 13 -16.90 -7.12 -21.51
N PRO A 14 -16.31 -8.13 -22.17
CA PRO A 14 -16.92 -9.43 -22.37
C PRO A 14 -17.33 -10.05 -21.05
N ARG A 15 -18.47 -10.75 -21.06
CA ARG A 15 -18.95 -11.44 -19.86
C ARG A 15 -18.07 -12.67 -19.62
N PHE A 16 -17.57 -12.82 -18.40
CA PHE A 16 -16.89 -14.04 -17.99
C PHE A 16 -17.91 -15.19 -17.87
N ILE A 17 -17.80 -16.19 -18.74
CA ILE A 17 -18.67 -17.38 -18.79
C ILE A 17 -17.76 -18.62 -18.74
N PRO A 18 -17.42 -19.10 -17.53
CA PRO A 18 -16.62 -20.30 -17.37
C PRO A 18 -17.45 -21.57 -17.55
N VAL A 19 -16.84 -22.61 -18.12
CA VAL A 19 -17.43 -23.92 -18.32
C VAL A 19 -16.56 -24.98 -17.62
N SER A 20 -17.19 -25.84 -16.82
CA SER A 20 -16.54 -27.01 -16.24
C SER A 20 -16.22 -28.01 -17.35
N TYR A 21 -14.98 -28.47 -17.41
CA TYR A 21 -14.57 -29.45 -18.42
C TYR A 21 -15.36 -30.77 -18.29
N ALA A 22 -15.64 -31.20 -17.06
CA ALA A 22 -16.44 -32.41 -16.80
C ALA A 22 -17.88 -32.29 -17.33
N SER A 23 -18.44 -31.09 -17.35
CA SER A 23 -19.80 -30.81 -17.82
C SER A 23 -19.89 -30.49 -19.31
N ALA A 24 -18.75 -30.29 -19.99
CA ALA A 24 -18.71 -29.99 -21.41
C ALA A 24 -19.06 -31.22 -22.26
N ALA A 25 -19.78 -30.99 -23.35
CA ALA A 25 -20.05 -32.01 -24.37
C ALA A 25 -18.73 -32.56 -24.92
N PRO A 26 -18.62 -33.88 -25.22
CA PRO A 26 -17.37 -34.49 -25.67
C PRO A 26 -16.73 -33.78 -26.88
N GLU A 27 -17.54 -33.30 -27.81
CA GLU A 27 -17.11 -32.61 -29.03
C GLU A 27 -16.54 -31.21 -28.75
N ALA A 28 -16.90 -30.60 -27.62
CA ALA A 28 -16.40 -29.30 -27.18
C ALA A 28 -15.16 -29.41 -26.27
N ARG A 29 -14.72 -30.64 -25.96
CA ARG A 29 -13.57 -30.88 -25.08
C ARG A 29 -12.27 -30.74 -25.85
N ILE A 30 -11.43 -29.82 -25.36
CA ILE A 30 -10.09 -29.62 -25.88
C ILE A 30 -9.17 -30.72 -25.36
N SER A 31 -8.22 -31.15 -26.18
CA SER A 31 -7.21 -32.14 -25.79
C SER A 31 -6.42 -31.67 -24.57
N SER A 32 -6.26 -32.58 -23.61
CA SER A 32 -5.42 -32.35 -22.42
C SER A 32 -3.97 -32.14 -22.81
N LEU A 33 -3.20 -31.47 -21.96
CA LEU A 33 -1.75 -31.50 -22.08
C LEU A 33 -1.23 -32.93 -21.95
N THR A 34 -0.21 -33.23 -22.73
CA THR A 34 0.60 -34.45 -22.59
C THR A 34 2.03 -34.03 -22.30
N GLY A 35 2.67 -34.74 -21.39
CA GLY A 35 4.00 -34.40 -20.93
C GLY A 35 4.52 -35.36 -19.88
N ASP A 36 5.78 -35.17 -19.52
CA ASP A 36 6.49 -35.98 -18.54
C ASP A 36 7.33 -35.11 -17.61
N ASP A 37 7.60 -35.64 -16.42
CA ASP A 37 8.58 -35.15 -15.46
C ASP A 37 9.62 -36.26 -15.27
N GLY A 38 10.81 -36.06 -15.85
CA GLY A 38 11.78 -37.14 -16.00
C GLY A 38 11.21 -38.33 -16.80
N ASP A 39 11.17 -39.52 -16.21
CA ASP A 39 10.62 -40.73 -16.86
C ASP A 39 9.14 -40.96 -16.53
N GLN A 40 8.49 -40.07 -15.76
CA GLN A 40 7.12 -40.25 -15.30
C GLN A 40 6.14 -39.41 -16.13
N ALA A 41 5.19 -40.08 -16.79
CA ALA A 41 4.10 -39.41 -17.51
C ALA A 41 3.20 -38.63 -16.54
N LEU A 42 2.88 -37.38 -16.91
CA LEU A 42 2.04 -36.50 -16.11
C LEU A 42 0.57 -36.67 -16.47
N ALA A 43 -0.25 -36.91 -15.45
CA ALA A 43 -1.70 -37.01 -15.59
C ALA A 43 -2.36 -35.63 -15.52
N TRP A 44 -2.23 -34.84 -16.58
CA TRP A 44 -2.90 -33.55 -16.71
C TRP A 44 -4.42 -33.72 -16.76
N LEU A 45 -5.10 -33.07 -15.82
CA LEU A 45 -6.54 -33.04 -15.70
C LEU A 45 -7.07 -31.65 -16.07
N PRO A 46 -7.80 -31.52 -17.19
CA PRO A 46 -8.51 -30.28 -17.51
C PRO A 46 -9.67 -30.04 -16.54
N LEU A 47 -9.72 -28.84 -15.96
CA LEU A 47 -10.69 -28.50 -14.93
C LEU A 47 -11.75 -27.53 -15.46
N ILE A 48 -11.31 -26.43 -16.07
CA ILE A 48 -12.19 -25.31 -16.41
C ILE A 48 -11.66 -24.52 -17.60
N TYR A 49 -12.55 -23.99 -18.43
CA TYR A 49 -12.19 -23.13 -19.56
C TYR A 49 -13.22 -22.01 -19.79
N CYS A 50 -12.84 -20.98 -20.54
CA CYS A 50 -13.72 -19.90 -21.00
C CYS A 50 -13.23 -19.33 -22.35
N SER A 51 -14.04 -18.50 -23.01
CA SER A 51 -13.59 -17.73 -24.19
C SER A 51 -12.34 -16.90 -23.87
N ALA A 52 -11.41 -16.82 -24.83
CA ALA A 52 -10.29 -15.90 -24.82
C ALA A 52 -10.64 -14.67 -25.65
N ASP A 53 -11.21 -13.65 -25.02
CA ASP A 53 -11.70 -12.44 -25.69
C ASP A 53 -10.58 -11.40 -25.94
N PHE A 54 -9.35 -11.87 -26.15
CA PHE A 54 -8.16 -11.06 -26.44
C PHE A 54 -7.17 -11.90 -27.27
N PRO A 55 -6.30 -11.28 -28.08
CA PRO A 55 -5.39 -11.99 -28.98
C PRO A 55 -4.20 -12.61 -28.22
N LEU A 56 -3.59 -13.66 -28.80
CA LEU A 56 -2.54 -14.47 -28.15
C LEU A 56 -1.34 -13.63 -27.69
N GLU A 57 -0.97 -12.59 -28.42
CA GLU A 57 0.18 -11.73 -28.14
C GLU A 57 0.03 -10.99 -26.78
N LEU A 58 -1.19 -10.85 -26.29
CA LEU A 58 -1.47 -10.26 -24.98
C LEU A 58 -1.51 -11.29 -23.84
N PHE A 59 -1.46 -12.59 -24.15
CA PHE A 59 -1.50 -13.66 -23.15
C PHE A 59 -0.35 -13.54 -22.18
N GLU A 60 0.88 -13.35 -22.67
CA GLU A 60 2.07 -13.18 -21.84
C GLU A 60 1.94 -12.00 -20.85
N THR A 61 1.42 -10.87 -21.32
CA THR A 61 1.15 -9.70 -20.47
C THR A 61 0.15 -10.03 -19.37
N ALA A 62 -0.90 -10.80 -19.69
CA ALA A 62 -1.92 -11.19 -18.73
C ALA A 62 -1.38 -12.16 -17.66
N ILE A 63 -0.63 -13.19 -18.06
CA ILE A 63 -0.05 -14.16 -17.13
C ILE A 63 1.11 -13.57 -16.31
N SER A 64 1.84 -12.58 -16.83
CA SER A 64 2.88 -11.87 -16.08
C SER A 64 2.33 -11.27 -14.77
N GLN A 65 1.10 -10.76 -14.78
CA GLN A 65 0.43 -10.29 -13.56
C GLN A 65 0.17 -11.42 -12.55
N LEU A 66 -0.13 -12.64 -13.00
CA LEU A 66 -0.27 -13.81 -12.12
C LEU A 66 1.08 -14.27 -11.53
N ILE A 67 2.17 -14.07 -12.27
CA ILE A 67 3.54 -14.40 -11.85
C ILE A 67 4.06 -13.42 -10.79
N HIS A 68 3.87 -12.11 -10.99
CA HIS A 68 4.47 -11.09 -10.12
C HIS A 68 3.53 -10.53 -9.05
N HIS A 69 2.21 -10.75 -9.17
CA HIS A 69 1.21 -10.27 -8.21
C HIS A 69 0.24 -11.37 -7.71
N PRO A 70 0.75 -12.50 -7.21
CA PRO A 70 -0.11 -13.58 -6.70
C PRO A 70 -0.95 -13.17 -5.48
N GLU A 71 -0.60 -12.09 -4.77
CA GLU A 71 -1.39 -11.53 -3.66
C GLU A 71 -2.78 -11.05 -4.07
N TYR A 72 -3.03 -10.82 -5.37
CA TYR A 72 -4.37 -10.51 -5.89
C TYR A 72 -5.26 -11.75 -6.02
N ASN A 73 -4.67 -12.94 -6.02
CA ASN A 73 -5.37 -14.23 -6.15
C ASN A 73 -5.55 -14.95 -4.82
N SER A 74 -4.78 -14.59 -3.79
CA SER A 74 -4.88 -15.17 -2.46
C SER A 74 -4.58 -14.13 -1.38
N THR A 75 -5.54 -13.93 -0.48
CA THR A 75 -5.38 -13.04 0.67
C THR A 75 -4.36 -13.54 1.69
N LEU A 76 -3.88 -14.78 1.56
CA LEU A 76 -2.84 -15.35 2.43
C LEU A 76 -1.42 -15.08 1.93
N ILE A 77 -1.26 -14.69 0.66
CA ILE A 77 0.03 -14.31 0.08
C ILE A 77 0.27 -12.81 0.28
N LEU A 78 1.46 -12.45 0.75
CA LEU A 78 1.89 -11.08 0.94
C LEU A 78 2.38 -10.45 -0.37
N ARG A 79 3.32 -11.15 -1.02
CA ARG A 79 3.91 -10.83 -2.33
C ARG A 79 4.65 -12.05 -2.89
N SER A 80 5.11 -11.95 -4.13
CA SER A 80 6.16 -12.80 -4.68
C SER A 80 7.47 -12.04 -4.85
N GLU A 81 8.58 -12.74 -4.71
CA GLU A 81 9.92 -12.25 -5.03
C GLU A 81 10.51 -13.12 -6.15
N THR A 82 11.13 -12.48 -7.15
CA THR A 82 11.88 -13.20 -8.17
C THR A 82 13.24 -13.58 -7.60
N VAL A 83 13.53 -14.88 -7.59
CA VAL A 83 14.83 -15.43 -7.18
C VAL A 83 15.79 -15.42 -8.37
N SER A 84 15.32 -15.89 -9.53
CA SER A 84 16.08 -15.88 -10.78
C SER A 84 15.13 -15.93 -11.99
N GLU A 85 15.65 -15.53 -13.15
CA GLU A 85 14.95 -15.64 -14.42
C GLU A 85 15.89 -16.26 -15.46
N THR A 86 15.42 -17.26 -16.19
CA THR A 86 16.20 -17.94 -17.22
C THR A 86 15.42 -18.07 -18.52
N THR A 87 16.13 -17.94 -19.64
CA THR A 87 15.61 -18.14 -21.01
C THR A 87 16.29 -19.31 -21.71
N THR A 88 17.32 -19.88 -21.08
CA THR A 88 18.10 -21.05 -21.48
C THR A 88 18.38 -21.88 -20.23
N ASP A 89 18.88 -23.12 -20.41
CA ASP A 89 19.29 -24.00 -19.30
C ASP A 89 18.20 -24.17 -18.23
N PHE A 90 17.02 -24.64 -18.66
CA PHE A 90 15.88 -24.78 -17.77
C PHE A 90 16.08 -25.88 -16.72
N PRO A 91 15.56 -25.71 -15.48
CA PRO A 91 15.68 -26.70 -14.41
C PRO A 91 15.06 -28.05 -14.79
N GLU A 92 15.68 -29.17 -14.41
CA GLU A 92 15.15 -30.51 -14.76
C GLU A 92 13.75 -30.81 -14.19
N CYS A 93 13.36 -30.12 -13.10
CA CYS A 93 12.06 -30.28 -12.44
C CYS A 93 10.89 -29.56 -13.14
N ILE A 94 11.13 -28.86 -14.26
CA ILE A 94 10.03 -28.33 -15.07
C ILE A 94 9.48 -29.43 -15.99
N PRO A 95 8.15 -29.53 -16.17
CA PRO A 95 7.58 -30.59 -16.98
C PRO A 95 7.90 -30.38 -18.47
N ARG A 96 8.30 -31.46 -19.17
CA ARG A 96 8.37 -31.43 -20.63
C ARG A 96 6.97 -31.62 -21.19
N LEU A 97 6.58 -30.79 -22.15
CA LEU A 97 5.25 -30.79 -22.75
C LEU A 97 5.34 -31.16 -24.23
N GLN A 98 4.50 -32.09 -24.69
CA GLN A 98 4.51 -32.53 -26.08
C GLN A 98 4.06 -31.38 -27.01
N GLY A 99 4.86 -31.09 -28.05
CA GLY A 99 4.59 -30.04 -29.04
C GLY A 99 4.82 -28.61 -28.52
N LEU A 100 5.36 -28.46 -27.31
CA LEU A 100 5.67 -27.17 -26.70
C LEU A 100 7.11 -27.17 -26.18
N ARG A 101 7.81 -26.04 -26.33
CA ARG A 101 9.15 -25.82 -25.75
C ARG A 101 9.09 -24.75 -24.68
N ALA A 102 9.84 -24.93 -23.60
CA ALA A 102 10.04 -23.87 -22.62
C ALA A 102 10.80 -22.71 -23.28
N VAL A 103 10.36 -21.48 -23.00
CA VAL A 103 10.96 -20.26 -23.55
C VAL A 103 11.41 -19.27 -22.48
N ARG A 104 10.80 -19.33 -21.29
CA ARG A 104 11.19 -18.52 -20.15
C ARG A 104 10.78 -19.19 -18.85
N ASN A 105 11.62 -19.10 -17.82
CA ASN A 105 11.31 -19.54 -16.48
C ASN A 105 11.57 -18.40 -15.49
N VAL A 106 10.55 -18.04 -14.72
CA VAL A 106 10.71 -17.16 -13.56
C VAL A 106 10.68 -18.05 -12.32
N HIS A 107 11.81 -18.20 -11.65
CA HIS A 107 11.87 -18.83 -10.35
C HIS A 107 11.49 -17.78 -9.30
N ARG A 108 10.38 -18.00 -8.59
CA ARG A 108 9.86 -17.08 -7.58
C ARG A 108 9.74 -17.73 -6.21
N LYS A 109 9.78 -16.89 -5.18
CA LYS A 109 9.42 -17.21 -3.81
C LYS A 109 8.12 -16.51 -3.42
N LEU A 110 7.11 -17.27 -3.05
CA LEU A 110 5.86 -16.76 -2.47
C LEU A 110 6.07 -16.50 -0.98
N LEU A 111 5.87 -15.25 -0.57
CA LEU A 111 5.95 -14.86 0.84
C LEU A 111 4.54 -14.82 1.46
N PRO A 112 4.31 -15.50 2.59
CA PRO A 112 3.02 -15.53 3.26
C PRO A 112 2.79 -14.24 4.06
N ARG A 113 1.53 -13.83 4.19
CA ARG A 113 1.17 -12.71 5.08
C ARG A 113 1.44 -13.00 6.54
N ARG A 114 1.47 -14.28 6.95
CA ARG A 114 1.71 -14.70 8.33
C ARG A 114 2.78 -15.79 8.36
N PRO A 115 4.08 -15.42 8.35
CA PRO A 115 5.18 -16.39 8.32
C PRO A 115 5.21 -17.37 9.50
N GLY A 116 4.65 -17.00 10.66
CA GLY A 116 4.51 -17.92 11.79
C GLY A 116 3.39 -18.97 11.65
N ARG A 117 2.55 -18.88 10.60
CA ARG A 117 1.46 -19.83 10.32
C ARG A 117 1.72 -20.65 9.06
N ASP A 118 2.17 -20.00 8.01
CA ASP A 118 2.43 -20.62 6.71
C ASP A 118 3.90 -20.37 6.35
N SER A 119 4.58 -21.38 5.79
CA SER A 119 5.91 -21.23 5.21
C SER A 119 5.86 -20.50 3.88
N GLY A 120 7.01 -19.95 3.45
CA GLY A 120 7.18 -19.53 2.07
C GLY A 120 7.23 -20.72 1.13
N LEU A 121 6.93 -20.49 -0.15
CA LEU A 121 6.95 -21.53 -1.18
C LEU A 121 7.73 -21.04 -2.39
N GLU A 122 8.80 -21.75 -2.74
CA GLU A 122 9.50 -21.54 -4.00
C GLU A 122 8.76 -22.26 -5.14
N GLN A 123 8.74 -21.65 -6.32
CA GLN A 123 7.95 -22.11 -7.44
C GLN A 123 8.56 -21.65 -8.75
N HIS A 124 8.61 -22.57 -9.72
CA HIS A 124 8.92 -22.26 -11.10
C HIS A 124 7.66 -21.80 -11.84
N CYS A 125 7.74 -20.66 -12.53
CA CYS A 125 6.75 -20.15 -13.46
C CYS A 125 7.30 -20.26 -14.88
N THR A 126 7.03 -21.37 -15.55
CA THR A 126 7.59 -21.64 -16.88
C THR A 126 6.58 -21.30 -17.97
N LEU A 127 7.01 -20.48 -18.92
CA LEU A 127 6.29 -20.15 -20.13
C LEU A 127 6.74 -21.09 -21.25
N TYR A 128 5.77 -21.60 -22.01
CA TYR A 128 5.98 -22.47 -23.15
C TYR A 128 5.35 -21.87 -24.42
N ALA A 129 6.02 -22.11 -25.54
CA ALA A 129 5.59 -21.74 -26.88
C ALA A 129 5.57 -22.97 -27.80
N SER A 130 4.88 -22.86 -28.93
CA SER A 130 4.80 -23.93 -29.93
C SER A 130 6.19 -24.33 -30.43
N THR A 131 6.43 -25.63 -30.63
CA THR A 131 7.62 -26.12 -31.34
C THR A 131 7.51 -26.02 -32.86
N ALA A 132 6.32 -25.71 -33.39
CA ALA A 132 6.08 -25.63 -34.83
C ALA A 132 6.61 -24.33 -35.46
N GLU A 133 6.83 -23.28 -34.64
CA GLU A 133 7.26 -21.96 -35.07
C GLU A 133 8.43 -21.48 -34.19
N ASP A 134 9.50 -21.00 -34.82
CA ASP A 134 10.72 -20.60 -34.12
C ASP A 134 10.56 -19.35 -33.24
N ASP A 135 9.61 -18.46 -33.57
CA ASP A 135 9.34 -17.21 -32.84
C ASP A 135 7.89 -17.16 -32.29
N ALA A 136 7.35 -18.33 -31.92
CA ALA A 136 6.01 -18.43 -31.35
C ALA A 136 5.88 -17.64 -30.04
N SER A 137 4.80 -16.86 -29.93
CA SER A 137 4.39 -16.25 -28.66
C SER A 137 4.07 -17.33 -27.61
N PRO A 138 4.36 -17.10 -26.32
CA PRO A 138 3.98 -18.04 -25.27
C PRO A 138 2.47 -18.25 -25.25
N SER A 139 2.05 -19.51 -25.26
CA SER A 139 0.63 -19.91 -25.21
C SER A 139 0.30 -20.70 -23.95
N THR A 140 1.30 -21.08 -23.14
CA THR A 140 1.09 -21.85 -21.92
C THR A 140 2.00 -21.35 -20.80
N LEU A 141 1.44 -21.17 -19.60
CA LEU A 141 2.16 -20.98 -18.34
C LEU A 141 1.96 -22.21 -17.47
N VAL A 142 3.03 -22.79 -16.95
CA VAL A 142 2.98 -23.81 -15.89
C VAL A 142 3.59 -23.27 -14.60
N LEU A 143 2.84 -23.41 -13.50
CA LEU A 143 3.34 -23.17 -12.15
C LEU A 143 3.68 -24.51 -11.50
N SER A 144 4.96 -24.71 -11.18
CA SER A 144 5.49 -25.91 -10.53
C SER A 144 6.06 -25.56 -9.15
N PRO A 145 5.32 -25.79 -8.03
CA PRO A 145 5.87 -25.64 -6.70
C PRO A 145 7.11 -26.53 -6.49
N ILE A 146 8.13 -25.98 -5.83
CA ILE A 146 9.31 -26.72 -5.39
C ILE A 146 9.01 -27.22 -3.99
N VAL A 147 8.76 -28.52 -3.87
CA VAL A 147 8.42 -29.18 -2.60
C VAL A 147 9.58 -30.05 -2.18
N THR A 148 9.95 -29.97 -0.91
CA THR A 148 10.92 -30.88 -0.27
C THR A 148 10.23 -31.57 0.90
N ASP A 149 10.76 -32.70 1.36
CA ASP A 149 10.21 -33.42 2.52
C ASP A 149 10.15 -32.53 3.78
N GLU A 150 11.06 -31.56 3.87
CA GLU A 150 11.18 -30.61 4.98
C GLU A 150 10.19 -29.43 4.87
N GLN A 151 9.68 -29.14 3.67
CA GLN A 151 8.79 -28.02 3.39
C GLN A 151 7.60 -28.48 2.54
N PRO A 152 6.55 -29.05 3.17
CA PRO A 152 5.35 -29.44 2.45
C PRO A 152 4.61 -28.21 1.90
N LEU A 153 3.68 -28.45 0.97
CA LEU A 153 2.86 -27.39 0.38
C LEU A 153 2.11 -26.59 1.48
N PRO A 154 2.24 -25.26 1.49
CA PRO A 154 1.56 -24.43 2.48
C PRO A 154 0.06 -24.39 2.23
N TYR A 155 -0.71 -24.07 3.28
CA TYR A 155 -2.17 -24.14 3.22
C TYR A 155 -2.75 -23.26 2.10
N TYR A 156 -2.12 -22.15 1.74
CA TYR A 156 -2.61 -21.24 0.70
C TYR A 156 -2.45 -21.75 -0.73
N HIS A 157 -1.64 -22.79 -0.97
CA HIS A 157 -1.42 -23.39 -2.29
C HIS A 157 -2.36 -24.59 -2.50
N PRO A 158 -2.92 -24.82 -3.71
CA PRO A 158 -3.65 -26.05 -4.01
C PRO A 158 -2.74 -27.29 -3.95
N ALA A 159 -3.29 -28.46 -3.62
CA ALA A 159 -2.55 -29.73 -3.54
C ALA A 159 -2.29 -30.32 -4.94
N VAL A 160 -1.42 -29.68 -5.71
CA VAL A 160 -1.07 -30.06 -7.09
C VAL A 160 0.44 -30.02 -7.25
N SER A 161 1.00 -30.90 -8.08
CA SER A 161 2.42 -30.81 -8.48
C SER A 161 2.61 -29.78 -9.59
N HIS A 162 1.60 -29.57 -10.44
CA HIS A 162 1.59 -28.53 -11.47
C HIS A 162 0.19 -27.95 -11.69
N ILE A 163 0.12 -26.67 -12.06
CA ILE A 163 -1.08 -26.04 -12.61
C ILE A 163 -0.69 -25.29 -13.89
N ALA A 164 -1.41 -25.57 -14.98
CA ALA A 164 -1.19 -24.97 -16.29
C ALA A 164 -2.32 -24.01 -16.66
N PHE A 165 -1.95 -22.88 -17.25
CA PHE A 165 -2.83 -21.91 -17.88
C PHE A 165 -2.52 -21.93 -19.37
N ARG A 166 -3.51 -22.22 -20.20
CA ARG A 166 -3.34 -22.38 -21.65
C ARG A 166 -4.20 -21.38 -22.39
N TYR A 167 -3.62 -20.78 -23.41
CA TYR A 167 -4.31 -20.14 -24.53
C TYR A 167 -4.38 -21.17 -25.67
N VAL A 168 -5.58 -21.64 -25.99
CA VAL A 168 -5.77 -22.66 -27.02
C VAL A 168 -6.34 -22.00 -28.26
N LEU A 169 -5.57 -22.07 -29.36
CA LEU A 169 -5.99 -21.60 -30.67
C LEU A 169 -6.99 -22.60 -31.27
N THR A 170 -8.22 -22.14 -31.46
CA THR A 170 -9.29 -22.80 -32.22
C THR A 170 -9.99 -21.74 -33.06
N ASP A 171 -11.05 -22.09 -33.81
CA ASP A 171 -11.89 -21.10 -34.51
C ASP A 171 -12.46 -20.02 -33.56
N SER A 172 -12.58 -20.35 -32.27
CA SER A 172 -12.96 -19.42 -31.20
C SER A 172 -12.03 -19.65 -30.00
N PRO A 173 -10.92 -18.90 -29.91
CA PRO A 173 -9.87 -19.14 -28.93
C PRO A 173 -10.38 -19.22 -27.49
N VAL A 174 -9.75 -20.06 -26.68
CA VAL A 174 -10.15 -20.24 -25.28
C VAL A 174 -8.98 -20.17 -24.32
N LEU A 175 -9.30 -19.81 -23.08
CA LEU A 175 -8.43 -19.98 -21.92
C LEU A 175 -8.81 -21.25 -21.18
N GLN A 176 -7.85 -22.10 -20.86
CA GLN A 176 -8.08 -23.36 -20.14
C GLN A 176 -7.09 -23.50 -18.97
N ILE A 177 -7.59 -24.00 -17.84
CA ILE A 177 -6.76 -24.39 -16.70
C ILE A 177 -6.79 -25.91 -16.52
N GLU A 178 -5.60 -26.47 -16.39
CA GLU A 178 -5.36 -27.89 -16.12
C GLU A 178 -4.46 -28.02 -14.90
N ALA A 179 -4.53 -29.14 -14.21
CA ALA A 179 -3.65 -29.43 -13.08
C ALA A 179 -3.18 -30.88 -13.11
N VAL A 180 -2.06 -31.14 -12.47
CA VAL A 180 -1.64 -32.49 -12.07
C VAL A 180 -1.88 -32.60 -10.56
N PRO A 181 -3.02 -33.19 -10.12
CA PRO A 181 -3.38 -33.23 -8.71
C PRO A 181 -2.51 -34.22 -7.93
N LEU A 182 -2.15 -33.88 -6.70
CA LEU A 182 -1.51 -34.83 -5.79
C LEU A 182 -2.52 -35.92 -5.34
N PRO A 183 -2.05 -37.11 -4.94
CA PRO A 183 -2.92 -38.17 -4.45
C PRO A 183 -3.90 -37.69 -3.36
N GLY A 184 -5.17 -38.06 -3.50
CA GLY A 184 -6.24 -37.67 -2.55
C GLY A 184 -6.83 -36.27 -2.77
N THR A 185 -6.35 -35.51 -3.76
CA THR A 185 -6.90 -34.19 -4.07
C THR A 185 -8.28 -34.31 -4.72
N GLN A 186 -9.29 -33.68 -4.11
CA GLN A 186 -10.63 -33.60 -4.69
C GLN A 186 -10.64 -32.67 -5.91
N THR A 187 -11.31 -33.07 -6.97
CA THR A 187 -11.32 -32.38 -8.28
C THR A 187 -12.72 -32.03 -8.78
N ASP A 188 -13.77 -32.38 -8.05
CA ASP A 188 -15.14 -32.06 -8.42
C ASP A 188 -15.43 -30.55 -8.35
N ILE A 189 -16.57 -30.11 -8.89
CA ILE A 189 -16.94 -28.68 -8.96
C ILE A 189 -17.02 -28.03 -7.57
N SER A 190 -17.32 -28.79 -6.52
CA SER A 190 -17.37 -28.31 -5.14
C SER A 190 -16.02 -28.40 -4.43
N SER A 191 -14.98 -28.91 -5.10
CA SER A 191 -13.64 -29.00 -4.52
C SER A 191 -12.98 -27.62 -4.35
N ARG A 192 -12.01 -27.56 -3.43
CA ARG A 192 -11.17 -26.38 -3.25
C ARG A 192 -10.33 -26.09 -4.50
N LEU A 193 -9.82 -27.13 -5.16
CA LEU A 193 -9.02 -26.99 -6.37
C LEU A 193 -9.83 -26.32 -7.48
N TYR A 194 -11.03 -26.82 -7.77
CA TYR A 194 -11.90 -26.23 -8.80
C TYR A 194 -12.23 -24.76 -8.52
N ARG A 195 -12.63 -24.41 -7.28
CA ARG A 195 -12.88 -23.01 -6.91
C ARG A 195 -11.65 -22.11 -7.08
N THR A 196 -10.46 -22.64 -6.80
CA THR A 196 -9.20 -21.92 -6.98
C THR A 196 -8.94 -21.68 -8.46
N CYS A 197 -9.09 -22.71 -9.31
CA CYS A 197 -8.96 -22.57 -10.77
C CYS A 197 -10.01 -21.61 -11.35
N LEU A 198 -11.24 -21.63 -10.86
CA LEU A 198 -12.29 -20.68 -11.27
C LEU A 198 -11.90 -19.23 -10.99
N ALA A 199 -11.40 -18.93 -9.79
CA ALA A 199 -10.95 -17.59 -9.42
C ALA A 199 -9.70 -17.15 -10.22
N LEU A 200 -8.79 -18.07 -10.48
CA LEU A 200 -7.61 -17.85 -11.31
C LEU A 200 -7.97 -17.60 -12.79
N LEU A 201 -8.95 -18.33 -13.32
CA LEU A 201 -9.44 -18.15 -14.69
C LEU A 201 -10.16 -16.81 -14.87
N ASP A 202 -11.02 -16.41 -13.93
CA ASP A 202 -11.63 -15.06 -13.92
C ASP A 202 -10.55 -13.97 -13.90
N THR A 203 -9.49 -14.18 -13.11
CA THR A 203 -8.39 -13.23 -13.03
C THR A 203 -7.62 -13.11 -14.33
N LEU A 204 -7.29 -14.24 -14.96
CA LEU A 204 -6.64 -14.27 -16.27
C LEU A 204 -7.50 -13.59 -17.35
N HIS A 205 -8.81 -13.89 -17.38
CA HIS A 205 -9.78 -13.22 -18.28
C HIS A 205 -9.78 -11.70 -18.08
N ARG A 206 -9.80 -11.25 -16.82
CA ARG A 206 -9.70 -9.82 -16.46
C ARG A 206 -8.40 -9.18 -16.93
N TYR A 207 -7.27 -9.84 -16.74
CA TYR A 207 -5.98 -9.29 -17.11
C TYR A 207 -5.78 -9.24 -18.62
N GLY A 208 -6.24 -10.24 -19.37
CA GLY A 208 -6.24 -10.19 -20.83
C GLY A 208 -7.08 -9.03 -21.36
N TRP A 209 -8.28 -8.81 -20.80
CA TRP A 209 -9.09 -7.63 -21.13
C TRP A 209 -8.40 -6.31 -20.74
N GLY A 210 -7.75 -6.28 -19.57
CA GLY A 210 -6.99 -5.12 -19.11
C GLY A 210 -5.82 -4.79 -20.04
N ALA A 211 -5.10 -5.78 -20.55
CA ALA A 211 -4.03 -5.61 -21.53
C ALA A 211 -4.59 -5.04 -22.85
N LEU A 212 -5.70 -5.61 -23.35
CA LEU A 212 -6.34 -5.16 -24.59
C LEU A 212 -6.87 -3.72 -24.51
N THR A 213 -7.32 -3.31 -23.33
CA THR A 213 -7.90 -1.96 -23.10
C THR A 213 -6.93 -0.98 -22.46
N HIS A 214 -5.63 -1.33 -22.39
CA HIS A 214 -4.58 -0.51 -21.76
C HIS A 214 -4.94 -0.02 -20.36
N TYR A 215 -5.43 -0.93 -19.51
CA TYR A 215 -5.82 -0.64 -18.14
C TYR A 215 -4.74 0.13 -17.38
N GLN A 216 -5.11 1.31 -16.87
CA GLN A 216 -4.24 2.10 -16.02
C GLN A 216 -4.62 1.91 -14.55
N LYS A 217 -3.63 1.56 -13.73
CA LYS A 217 -3.79 1.44 -12.29
C LYS A 217 -4.17 2.80 -11.71
N ARG A 218 -5.33 2.87 -11.05
CA ARG A 218 -5.86 4.13 -10.51
C ARG A 218 -5.10 4.59 -9.27
N VAL A 219 -4.81 3.67 -8.36
CA VAL A 219 -4.12 3.98 -7.11
C VAL A 219 -2.66 3.59 -7.23
N LYS A 220 -1.79 4.57 -7.06
CA LYS A 220 -0.34 4.36 -6.95
C LYS A 220 0.01 4.24 -5.47
N HIS A 221 0.64 3.13 -5.13
CA HIS A 221 1.25 2.86 -3.83
C HIS A 221 2.76 2.86 -4.03
N ASP A 222 3.48 2.93 -2.92
CA ASP A 222 4.94 2.73 -2.89
C ASP A 222 5.68 3.83 -3.65
N CYS A 223 5.15 5.05 -3.60
CA CYS A 223 5.68 6.22 -4.28
C CYS A 223 6.88 6.83 -3.53
N ILE A 224 6.85 6.79 -2.19
CA ILE A 224 7.91 7.35 -1.33
C ILE A 224 8.76 6.23 -0.76
N ILE A 225 8.13 5.18 -0.23
CA ILE A 225 8.82 4.03 0.37
C ILE A 225 8.56 2.80 -0.51
N PRO A 226 9.60 2.10 -0.98
CA PRO A 226 9.44 0.88 -1.78
C PRO A 226 8.61 -0.19 -1.08
N ARG A 227 7.80 -0.91 -1.85
CA ARG A 227 6.88 -1.95 -1.36
C ARG A 227 7.58 -2.97 -0.49
N GLU A 228 8.73 -3.44 -0.97
CA GLU A 228 9.49 -4.53 -0.38
C GLU A 228 10.00 -4.12 1.01
N THR A 229 10.72 -2.98 1.06
CA THR A 229 11.22 -2.36 2.29
C THR A 229 10.13 -2.15 3.34
N TYR A 230 8.97 -1.62 2.92
CA TYR A 230 7.85 -1.40 3.83
C TYR A 230 7.30 -2.71 4.40
N GLN A 231 6.99 -3.67 3.53
CA GLN A 231 6.36 -4.92 3.93
C GLN A 231 7.25 -5.76 4.86
N ASP A 232 8.57 -5.73 4.64
CA ASP A 232 9.53 -6.47 5.46
C ASP A 232 9.58 -5.92 6.88
N LEU A 233 9.71 -4.60 7.02
CA LEU A 233 9.67 -3.96 8.33
C LEU A 233 8.28 -4.10 8.98
N TYR A 234 7.21 -3.99 8.19
CA TYR A 234 5.84 -4.13 8.70
C TYR A 234 5.60 -5.52 9.31
N LEU A 235 6.11 -6.60 8.70
CA LEU A 235 5.98 -7.94 9.28
C LEU A 235 6.64 -8.04 10.66
N ILE A 236 7.81 -7.42 10.82
CA ILE A 236 8.53 -7.35 12.10
C ILE A 236 7.71 -6.54 13.11
N MET A 237 7.33 -5.32 12.76
CA MET A 237 6.57 -4.42 13.65
C MET A 237 5.22 -5.02 14.04
N ARG A 238 4.54 -5.67 13.09
CA ARG A 238 3.29 -6.37 13.36
C ARG A 238 3.49 -7.50 14.36
N GLU A 239 4.54 -8.30 14.23
CA GLU A 239 4.80 -9.38 15.19
C GLU A 239 5.11 -8.85 16.59
N ARG A 240 5.86 -7.75 16.69
CA ARG A 240 6.20 -7.10 17.98
C ARG A 240 4.98 -6.52 18.68
N HIS A 241 4.07 -5.88 17.94
CA HIS A 241 2.95 -5.13 18.51
C HIS A 241 1.58 -5.81 18.38
N LYS A 242 1.47 -7.00 17.77
CA LYS A 242 0.17 -7.68 17.60
C LYS A 242 -0.55 -7.97 18.93
N HIS A 243 0.19 -8.10 20.03
CA HIS A 243 -0.38 -8.35 21.36
C HIS A 243 -1.30 -7.21 21.83
N LEU A 244 -1.14 -6.00 21.27
CA LEU A 244 -2.00 -4.84 21.58
C LEU A 244 -3.45 -5.05 21.13
N VAL A 245 -3.72 -6.02 20.24
CA VAL A 245 -5.09 -6.44 19.90
C VAL A 245 -5.78 -7.07 21.11
N ASP A 246 -5.04 -7.84 21.91
CA ASP A 246 -5.59 -8.59 23.04
C ASP A 246 -5.72 -7.72 24.31
N THR A 247 -4.94 -6.64 24.40
CA THR A 247 -4.95 -5.69 25.53
C THR A 247 -5.69 -4.39 25.22
N TRP A 248 -6.48 -4.36 24.14
CA TRP A 248 -7.16 -3.15 23.66
C TRP A 248 -8.19 -2.63 24.66
N GLN A 249 -8.17 -1.31 24.89
CA GLN A 249 -9.01 -0.64 25.91
C GLN A 249 -10.10 0.26 25.32
N GLU A 250 -10.14 0.43 24.00
CA GLU A 250 -11.15 1.27 23.33
C GLU A 250 -12.34 0.43 22.84
N VAL A 251 -13.48 1.10 22.62
CA VAL A 251 -14.70 0.45 22.11
C VAL A 251 -14.63 0.11 20.61
N THR A 252 -13.62 0.60 19.92
CA THR A 252 -13.44 0.39 18.47
C THR A 252 -12.78 -0.95 18.17
N ASP A 253 -12.87 -1.42 16.92
CA ASP A 253 -12.30 -2.71 16.52
C ASP A 253 -10.76 -2.70 16.60
N PRO A 254 -10.13 -3.47 17.51
CA PRO A 254 -8.68 -3.51 17.65
C PRO A 254 -7.98 -3.99 16.38
N ARG A 255 -8.58 -4.92 15.62
CA ARG A 255 -7.95 -5.45 14.40
C ARG A 255 -7.87 -4.40 13.30
N LYS A 256 -8.72 -3.37 13.35
CA LYS A 256 -8.60 -2.24 12.45
C LYS A 256 -7.53 -1.27 12.93
N HIS A 257 -7.68 -0.76 14.16
CA HIS A 257 -6.86 0.34 14.66
C HIS A 257 -5.41 -0.04 14.99
N VAL A 258 -5.19 -1.24 15.56
CA VAL A 258 -3.83 -1.69 15.90
C VAL A 258 -2.97 -1.86 14.65
N PHE A 259 -3.48 -2.53 13.62
CA PHE A 259 -2.72 -2.77 12.39
C PHE A 259 -2.60 -1.51 11.51
N GLU A 260 -3.52 -0.55 11.66
CA GLU A 260 -3.43 0.78 11.06
C GLU A 260 -2.26 1.56 11.63
N ASP A 261 -2.18 1.74 12.95
CA ASP A 261 -1.10 2.51 13.58
C ASP A 261 0.26 1.81 13.49
N ILE A 262 0.32 0.47 13.54
CA ILE A 262 1.56 -0.28 13.23
C ILE A 262 2.02 0.07 11.81
N GLY A 263 1.09 0.14 10.86
CA GLY A 263 1.40 0.46 9.47
C GLY A 263 1.88 1.91 9.29
N ILE A 264 1.30 2.87 10.02
CA ILE A 264 1.72 4.29 10.02
C ILE A 264 3.10 4.44 10.68
N ALA A 265 3.31 3.82 11.85
CA ALA A 265 4.59 3.84 12.54
C ALA A 265 5.71 3.27 11.66
N THR A 266 5.46 2.12 11.02
CA THR A 266 6.41 1.50 10.08
C THR A 266 6.78 2.45 8.95
N PHE A 267 5.79 3.15 8.38
CA PHE A 267 6.03 4.12 7.32
C PHE A 267 6.89 5.29 7.81
N LEU A 268 6.56 5.88 8.96
CA LEU A 268 7.31 7.00 9.56
C LEU A 268 8.76 6.61 9.88
N MET A 269 9.00 5.42 10.41
CA MET A 269 10.34 4.92 10.69
C MET A 269 11.22 4.86 9.43
N LEU A 270 10.66 4.34 8.33
CA LEU A 270 11.36 4.30 7.03
C LEU A 270 11.51 5.68 6.40
N LEU A 271 10.48 6.51 6.50
CA LEU A 271 10.52 7.89 6.03
C LEU A 271 11.65 8.66 6.71
N TRP A 272 11.76 8.57 8.03
CA TRP A 272 12.79 9.26 8.80
C TRP A 272 14.19 8.69 8.58
N LYS A 273 14.30 7.37 8.41
CA LYS A 273 15.55 6.73 7.99
C LYS A 273 16.10 7.38 6.72
N ASP A 274 15.26 7.59 5.71
CA ASP A 274 15.66 8.17 4.42
C ASP A 274 15.85 9.69 4.52
N MET A 275 15.00 10.40 5.27
CA MET A 275 15.08 11.86 5.42
C MET A 275 16.36 12.31 6.11
N TYR A 276 16.78 11.60 7.16
CA TYR A 276 17.81 12.08 8.08
C TYR A 276 19.13 11.29 7.94
N GLY A 277 19.20 10.29 7.06
CA GLY A 277 20.38 9.44 6.85
C GLY A 277 21.55 10.11 6.17
N SER A 278 21.34 11.24 5.50
CA SER A 278 22.38 11.99 4.79
C SER A 278 23.23 12.88 5.71
N ASN A 279 22.96 12.92 7.02
CA ASN A 279 23.75 13.72 7.98
C ASN A 279 24.87 12.85 8.62
N PRO A 280 26.16 13.14 8.36
CA PRO A 280 27.28 12.34 8.86
C PRO A 280 27.51 12.38 10.39
N ILE A 281 26.68 13.11 11.14
CA ILE A 281 26.92 13.44 12.55
C ILE A 281 26.41 12.35 13.53
N SER A 282 25.58 11.38 13.10
CA SER A 282 25.02 10.37 14.03
C SER A 282 25.69 8.98 13.96
N SER A 283 26.97 8.91 13.58
CA SER A 283 27.74 7.65 13.58
C SER A 283 28.43 7.39 14.93
N SER A 284 27.67 7.42 16.02
CA SER A 284 28.17 6.98 17.33
C SER A 284 27.95 5.48 17.52
N ALA A 285 29.07 4.75 17.58
CA ALA A 285 29.33 3.41 18.14
C ALA A 285 28.20 2.36 18.05
N VAL A 286 28.34 1.45 17.08
CA VAL A 286 27.55 0.22 16.96
C VAL A 286 27.84 -0.70 18.15
N SER A 287 26.85 -0.88 19.04
CA SER A 287 26.86 -1.99 20.01
C SER A 287 26.37 -3.29 19.34
N SER A 288 26.89 -4.43 19.79
CA SER A 288 26.68 -5.74 19.15
C SER A 288 25.23 -6.27 19.20
N ASP A 289 24.34 -5.66 20.00
CA ASP A 289 22.89 -5.94 20.03
C ASP A 289 22.12 -5.34 18.83
N SER A 290 22.79 -4.56 17.98
CA SER A 290 22.18 -3.79 16.87
C SER A 290 21.62 -4.63 15.70
N LYS A 291 21.86 -5.95 15.62
CA LYS A 291 21.47 -6.73 14.42
C LYS A 291 19.98 -7.06 14.34
N SER A 292 19.31 -7.33 15.47
CA SER A 292 17.88 -7.70 15.49
C SER A 292 16.95 -6.50 15.43
N GLU A 293 17.41 -5.34 15.89
CA GLU A 293 16.64 -4.08 15.93
C GLU A 293 17.42 -2.92 15.28
N PRO A 294 17.78 -3.02 13.98
CA PRO A 294 18.63 -2.03 13.32
C PRO A 294 18.03 -0.62 13.34
N TRP A 295 16.69 -0.50 13.45
CA TRP A 295 15.99 0.77 13.50
C TRP A 295 16.26 1.59 14.76
N ARG A 296 16.76 0.99 15.85
CA ARG A 296 17.18 1.76 17.03
C ARG A 296 18.37 2.69 16.76
N ASN A 297 19.12 2.42 15.70
CA ASN A 297 20.25 3.24 15.28
C ASN A 297 19.95 4.06 14.01
N TRP A 298 18.71 4.03 13.52
CA TRP A 298 18.33 4.86 12.39
C TRP A 298 18.31 6.35 12.79
N PRO A 299 18.59 7.23 11.83
CA PRO A 299 18.52 8.67 12.06
C PRO A 299 17.07 9.08 12.34
N ARG A 300 16.89 10.17 13.10
CA ARG A 300 15.60 10.58 13.68
C ARG A 300 15.35 12.08 13.43
N PRO A 301 14.09 12.55 13.55
CA PRO A 301 13.81 13.98 13.60
C PRO A 301 14.68 14.68 14.66
N PRO A 302 15.39 15.78 14.32
CA PRO A 302 16.33 16.44 15.21
C PRO A 302 15.75 16.84 16.57
N ALA A 303 14.46 17.19 16.60
CA ALA A 303 13.78 17.60 17.82
C ALA A 303 12.68 16.62 18.27
N GLY A 304 12.68 15.39 17.73
CA GLY A 304 11.63 14.40 17.96
C GLY A 304 10.36 14.63 17.13
N PHE A 305 9.32 13.86 17.40
CA PHE A 305 8.02 14.00 16.74
C PHE A 305 6.95 14.60 17.65
N LEU A 306 5.91 15.19 17.04
CA LEU A 306 4.69 15.64 17.69
C LEU A 306 3.48 15.02 16.97
N ASP A 307 2.69 14.22 17.67
CA ASP A 307 1.44 13.63 17.18
C ASP A 307 0.25 14.49 17.63
N LEU A 308 -0.28 15.29 16.71
CA LEU A 308 -1.36 16.24 16.92
C LEU A 308 -2.72 15.53 16.85
N GLY A 309 -3.50 15.61 17.93
CA GLY A 309 -4.76 14.88 18.02
C GLY A 309 -4.51 13.37 18.09
N CYS A 310 -3.56 12.95 18.94
CA CYS A 310 -3.07 11.58 19.01
C CYS A 310 -4.13 10.55 19.47
N GLY A 311 -5.32 10.99 19.89
CA GLY A 311 -6.43 10.13 20.25
C GLY A 311 -6.06 9.15 21.36
N ASN A 312 -6.16 7.85 21.06
CA ASN A 312 -5.83 6.80 22.02
C ASN A 312 -4.32 6.68 22.32
N GLY A 313 -3.45 7.48 21.68
CA GLY A 313 -2.01 7.52 21.91
C GLY A 313 -1.25 6.31 21.36
N LEU A 314 -1.88 5.41 20.59
CA LEU A 314 -1.25 4.16 20.14
C LEU A 314 -0.07 4.41 19.20
N LEU A 315 -0.19 5.31 18.22
CA LEU A 315 0.94 5.67 17.35
C LEU A 315 2.14 6.18 18.15
N THR A 316 1.89 7.09 19.10
CA THR A 316 2.91 7.63 20.01
C THR A 316 3.54 6.51 20.86
N HIS A 317 2.74 5.57 21.36
CA HIS A 317 3.21 4.41 22.11
C HIS A 317 4.15 3.52 21.29
N ILE A 318 3.74 3.14 20.06
CA ILE A 318 4.53 2.27 19.17
C ILE A 318 5.87 2.93 18.85
N LEU A 319 5.86 4.18 18.39
CA LEU A 319 7.09 4.90 18.04
C LEU A 319 8.04 5.01 19.25
N SER A 320 7.51 5.27 20.43
CA SER A 320 8.29 5.39 21.66
C SER A 320 8.88 4.06 22.12
N ALA A 321 8.12 2.97 22.03
CA ALA A 321 8.62 1.62 22.30
C ALA A 321 9.79 1.22 21.37
N GLU A 322 9.73 1.68 20.11
CA GLU A 322 10.79 1.47 19.12
C GLU A 322 11.95 2.48 19.21
N GLY A 323 11.93 3.35 20.24
CA GLY A 323 13.04 4.24 20.59
C GLY A 323 13.05 5.57 19.84
N TYR A 324 11.90 6.03 19.34
CA TYR A 324 11.74 7.38 18.79
C TYR A 324 11.24 8.31 19.90
N GLN A 325 11.88 9.48 20.03
CA GLN A 325 11.47 10.48 21.00
C GLN A 325 10.38 11.37 20.40
N GLY A 326 9.31 11.60 21.15
CA GLY A 326 8.24 12.49 20.75
C GLY A 326 7.18 12.66 21.82
N LEU A 327 6.12 13.37 21.44
CA LEU A 327 4.98 13.70 22.27
C LEU A 327 3.68 13.48 21.47
N GLY A 328 2.66 12.92 22.10
CA GLY A 328 1.29 12.93 21.60
C GLY A 328 0.44 13.88 22.43
N ILE A 329 -0.34 14.74 21.77
CA ILE A 329 -1.28 15.64 22.44
C ILE A 329 -2.71 15.38 21.96
N ASP A 330 -3.67 15.40 22.88
CA ASP A 330 -5.11 15.30 22.58
C ASP A 330 -5.88 16.19 23.56
N LEU A 331 -7.10 16.59 23.19
CA LEU A 331 -7.96 17.41 24.05
C LEU A 331 -8.40 16.69 25.33
N ARG A 332 -8.29 15.36 25.38
CA ARG A 332 -8.62 14.57 26.56
C ARG A 332 -7.82 13.28 26.61
N ALA A 333 -7.50 12.84 27.82
CA ALA A 333 -6.94 11.52 28.02
C ALA A 333 -7.95 10.45 27.61
N ARG A 334 -7.50 9.45 26.84
CA ARG A 334 -8.34 8.30 26.47
C ARG A 334 -8.12 7.14 27.42
N THR A 335 -9.05 6.19 27.43
CA THR A 335 -9.02 5.01 28.31
C THR A 335 -7.69 4.26 28.21
N SER A 336 -7.16 4.12 26.99
CA SER A 336 -5.88 3.45 26.74
C SER A 336 -4.69 4.06 27.45
N TRP A 337 -4.69 5.38 27.72
CA TRP A 337 -3.49 6.08 28.21
C TRP A 337 -3.01 5.52 29.55
N SER A 338 -3.94 5.28 30.48
CA SER A 338 -3.64 4.72 31.82
C SER A 338 -3.07 3.29 31.79
N HIS A 339 -3.16 2.59 30.66
CA HIS A 339 -2.73 1.20 30.50
C HIS A 339 -1.39 1.08 29.77
N TYR A 340 -0.87 2.18 29.20
CA TYR A 340 0.48 2.16 28.63
C TYR A 340 1.54 2.19 29.73
N PRO A 341 2.79 1.76 29.45
CA PRO A 341 3.90 1.93 30.38
C PRO A 341 4.11 3.40 30.77
N GLU A 342 4.65 3.65 31.97
CA GLU A 342 4.90 5.01 32.49
C GLU A 342 5.73 5.87 31.51
N THR A 343 6.66 5.25 30.78
CA THR A 343 7.46 5.91 29.75
C THR A 343 6.61 6.51 28.63
N THR A 344 5.57 5.81 28.19
CA THR A 344 4.60 6.31 27.20
C THR A 344 3.65 7.31 27.82
N GLN A 345 3.17 7.07 29.05
CA GLN A 345 2.29 8.01 29.75
C GLN A 345 2.93 9.39 29.88
N ALA A 346 4.24 9.46 30.17
CA ALA A 346 5.00 10.70 30.25
C ALA A 346 5.10 11.47 28.90
N GLN A 347 4.80 10.80 27.79
CA GLN A 347 4.83 11.34 26.43
C GLN A 347 3.43 11.67 25.88
N LEU A 348 2.38 11.46 26.67
CA LEU A 348 1.00 11.78 26.30
C LEU A 348 0.51 12.95 27.16
N ARG A 349 0.01 14.01 26.53
CA ARG A 349 -0.47 15.20 27.25
C ARG A 349 -1.88 15.59 26.85
N VAL A 350 -2.69 15.86 27.86
CA VAL A 350 -3.99 16.50 27.68
C VAL A 350 -3.74 17.98 27.49
N GLU A 351 -3.88 18.46 26.25
CA GLU A 351 -3.59 19.85 25.93
C GLU A 351 -4.49 20.34 24.79
N ALA A 352 -5.02 21.55 24.98
CA ALA A 352 -5.75 22.28 23.97
C ALA A 352 -4.78 23.19 23.22
N LEU A 353 -4.44 22.82 21.99
CA LEU A 353 -3.64 23.67 21.10
C LEU A 353 -4.56 24.67 20.42
N ASP A 354 -4.31 25.96 20.66
CA ASP A 354 -4.90 27.06 19.90
C ASP A 354 -3.85 27.65 18.95
N PRO A 355 -3.84 27.26 17.66
CA PRO A 355 -2.87 27.78 16.70
C PRO A 355 -2.98 29.29 16.50
N THR A 356 -4.15 29.89 16.80
CA THR A 356 -4.35 31.33 16.64
C THR A 356 -3.59 32.14 17.66
N THR A 357 -3.19 31.56 18.79
CA THR A 357 -2.39 32.29 19.81
C THR A 357 -0.89 32.34 19.50
N LEU A 358 -0.44 31.60 18.48
CA LEU A 358 0.97 31.45 18.12
C LEU A 358 1.52 32.63 17.28
N VAL A 359 0.65 33.55 16.85
CA VAL A 359 1.00 34.71 16.03
C VAL A 359 0.35 35.96 16.62
N GLY A 360 1.14 37.00 16.90
CA GLY A 360 0.66 38.31 17.33
C GLY A 360 1.47 38.96 18.47
N PRO A 361 1.14 40.21 18.86
CA PRO A 361 1.85 40.93 19.92
C PRO A 361 1.60 40.36 21.32
N SER A 362 0.58 39.51 21.48
CA SER A 362 0.17 38.88 22.73
C SER A 362 0.64 37.42 22.85
N THR A 363 1.52 36.93 21.95
CA THR A 363 2.02 35.55 22.00
C THR A 363 2.71 35.30 23.36
N PRO A 364 2.18 34.43 24.22
CA PRO A 364 2.75 34.17 25.54
C PRO A 364 4.12 33.53 25.40
N ASP A 365 5.20 34.16 25.88
CA ASP A 365 6.60 33.69 26.02
C ASP A 365 7.26 32.83 24.89
N GLY A 366 6.61 32.64 23.74
CA GLY A 366 7.04 31.82 22.62
C GLY A 366 6.12 30.62 22.32
N PHE A 367 6.51 29.81 21.34
CA PHE A 367 5.81 28.56 21.02
C PHE A 367 5.82 27.61 22.23
N PRO A 368 4.77 26.78 22.41
CA PRO A 368 4.80 25.69 23.38
C PRO A 368 6.07 24.86 23.25
N SER A 369 6.62 24.38 24.37
CA SER A 369 7.93 23.70 24.43
C SER A 369 8.10 22.51 23.47
N TYR A 370 7.00 21.89 23.02
CA TYR A 370 6.99 20.80 22.05
C TYR A 370 6.97 21.24 20.58
N LEU A 371 6.58 22.50 20.29
CA LEU A 371 6.64 23.13 18.96
C LEU A 371 7.98 23.85 18.77
N LYS A 372 9.07 23.09 18.82
CA LYS A 372 10.44 23.60 18.68
C LYS A 372 11.01 23.36 17.26
N PRO A 373 11.99 24.19 16.82
CA PRO A 373 12.69 23.97 15.56
C PRO A 373 13.21 22.54 15.40
N GLY A 374 12.96 21.95 14.24
CA GLY A 374 13.37 20.58 13.92
C GLY A 374 12.44 19.47 14.42
N VAL A 375 11.26 19.79 14.94
CA VAL A 375 10.21 18.80 15.25
C VAL A 375 9.58 18.26 13.96
N PHE A 376 9.24 16.98 13.93
CA PHE A 376 8.43 16.41 12.86
C PHE A 376 6.97 16.31 13.32
N VAL A 377 6.05 16.98 12.61
CA VAL A 377 4.64 17.04 13.01
C VAL A 377 3.83 15.94 12.31
N ILE A 378 3.03 15.20 13.07
CA ILE A 378 2.16 14.13 12.59
C ILE A 378 0.72 14.58 12.83
N GLY A 379 -0.11 14.51 11.79
CA GLY A 379 -1.57 14.60 11.88
C GLY A 379 -2.18 13.29 11.44
N ASN A 380 -2.25 12.30 12.32
CA ASN A 380 -2.89 11.01 12.04
C ASN A 380 -4.40 11.13 12.24
N HIS A 381 -5.17 11.33 11.17
CA HIS A 381 -6.63 11.52 11.27
C HIS A 381 -7.02 12.65 12.23
N ALA A 382 -6.27 13.76 12.22
CA ALA A 382 -6.31 14.82 13.22
C ALA A 382 -7.56 15.74 13.19
N ASP A 383 -8.65 15.32 12.54
CA ASP A 383 -9.92 16.06 12.43
C ASP A 383 -9.74 17.56 12.10
N GLU A 384 -10.17 18.45 13.00
CA GLU A 384 -10.14 19.92 12.89
C GLU A 384 -8.70 20.47 12.83
N LEU A 385 -7.70 19.71 13.31
CA LEU A 385 -6.28 20.08 13.25
C LEU A 385 -5.61 19.73 11.92
N THR A 386 -6.27 18.97 11.04
CA THR A 386 -5.74 18.56 9.73
C THR A 386 -5.15 19.72 8.90
N PRO A 387 -5.85 20.85 8.69
CA PRO A 387 -5.29 21.98 7.92
C PRO A 387 -4.21 22.75 8.69
N TRP A 388 -4.16 22.64 10.01
CA TRP A 388 -3.15 23.30 10.84
C TRP A 388 -1.80 22.59 10.79
N VAL A 389 -1.73 21.30 10.43
CA VAL A 389 -0.48 20.53 10.38
C VAL A 389 0.62 21.22 9.53
N PRO A 390 0.41 21.56 8.24
CA PRO A 390 1.45 22.23 7.44
C PRO A 390 1.76 23.66 7.93
N VAL A 391 0.76 24.37 8.46
CA VAL A 391 0.89 25.74 9.02
C VAL A 391 1.82 25.72 10.23
N LEU A 392 1.51 24.89 11.22
CA LEU A 392 2.30 24.72 12.43
C LEU A 392 3.73 24.27 12.12
N SER A 393 3.88 23.33 11.18
CA SER A 393 5.18 22.84 10.75
C SER A 393 6.05 23.92 10.11
N THR A 394 5.45 24.93 9.48
CA THR A 394 6.18 26.10 8.98
C THR A 394 6.49 27.08 10.11
N LEU A 395 5.49 27.44 10.93
CA LEU A 395 5.65 28.39 12.04
C LEU A 395 6.73 27.98 13.05
N CYS A 396 6.81 26.68 13.38
CA CYS A 396 7.79 26.16 14.33
C CYS A 396 9.13 25.77 13.69
N SER A 397 9.35 26.07 12.40
CA SER A 397 10.54 25.60 11.66
C SER A 397 10.75 24.08 11.78
N GLY A 398 9.67 23.32 11.60
CA GLY A 398 9.68 21.86 11.69
C GLY A 398 10.56 21.21 10.62
N SER A 399 11.10 20.03 10.94
CA SER A 399 11.93 19.24 10.02
C SER A 399 11.14 18.50 8.94
N GLY A 400 9.82 18.47 9.08
CA GLY A 400 8.89 17.88 8.14
C GLY A 400 7.54 17.63 8.79
N TYR A 401 6.59 17.15 8.00
CA TYR A 401 5.32 16.68 8.53
C TYR A 401 4.71 15.55 7.70
N LEU A 402 3.78 14.84 8.32
CA LEU A 402 2.88 13.89 7.68
C LEU A 402 1.45 14.16 8.14
N SER A 403 0.50 14.29 7.21
CA SER A 403 -0.92 14.45 7.51
C SER A 403 -1.76 13.41 6.77
N ILE A 404 -2.63 12.72 7.49
CA ILE A 404 -3.57 11.71 6.99
C ILE A 404 -4.99 12.25 7.19
N PRO A 405 -5.57 12.97 6.21
CA PRO A 405 -6.88 13.60 6.36
C PRO A 405 -8.03 12.58 6.42
N CYS A 406 -8.91 12.71 7.43
CA CYS A 406 -10.05 11.82 7.63
C CYS A 406 -11.41 12.52 7.42
N CYS A 407 -11.56 13.68 8.05
CA CYS A 407 -12.73 14.54 8.07
C CYS A 407 -12.42 15.83 7.31
N ALA A 408 -13.38 16.30 6.51
CA ALA A 408 -13.16 17.45 5.65
C ALA A 408 -13.39 18.76 6.44
N TRP A 409 -12.34 19.23 7.13
CA TRP A 409 -12.32 20.48 7.86
C TRP A 409 -11.41 21.51 7.18
N THR A 410 -11.88 22.75 7.09
CA THR A 410 -11.01 23.94 6.99
C THR A 410 -10.57 24.35 8.40
N PHE A 411 -9.99 25.54 8.55
CA PHE A 411 -9.45 25.97 9.84
C PHE A 411 -10.51 26.11 10.93
N ASP A 412 -11.71 26.55 10.59
CA ASP A 412 -12.77 26.97 11.51
C ASP A 412 -14.15 26.36 11.21
N MET A 413 -14.30 25.62 10.10
CA MET A 413 -15.56 25.00 9.70
C MET A 413 -15.36 23.77 8.82
N ARG A 414 -16.45 23.08 8.48
CA ARG A 414 -16.38 21.98 7.51
C ARG A 414 -16.06 22.51 6.12
N TYR A 415 -15.25 21.76 5.38
CA TYR A 415 -14.92 22.05 4.00
C TYR A 415 -16.14 21.93 3.10
N GLU A 416 -16.37 22.97 2.31
CA GLU A 416 -17.44 23.04 1.33
C GLU A 416 -16.86 23.37 -0.05
N ARG A 417 -17.06 22.46 -1.01
CA ARG A 417 -16.49 22.56 -2.37
C ARG A 417 -16.89 23.85 -3.10
N SER A 418 -18.12 24.34 -2.88
CA SER A 418 -18.67 25.49 -3.61
C SER A 418 -18.16 26.84 -3.11
N SER A 419 -17.74 26.92 -1.85
CA SER A 419 -17.40 28.17 -1.16
C SER A 419 -15.94 28.24 -0.72
N THR A 420 -15.25 27.10 -0.60
CA THR A 420 -13.84 27.08 -0.18
C THR A 420 -12.92 27.38 -1.37
N GLN A 421 -12.23 28.51 -1.32
CA GLN A 421 -11.25 28.88 -2.33
C GLN A 421 -9.96 28.06 -2.16
N ASN A 422 -9.39 27.60 -3.28
CA ASN A 422 -8.07 26.97 -3.29
C ASN A 422 -6.96 28.01 -3.17
N TYR A 423 -5.84 27.60 -2.59
CA TYR A 423 -4.61 28.38 -2.65
C TYR A 423 -4.00 28.30 -4.06
N PRO A 424 -3.16 29.27 -4.46
CA PRO A 424 -2.48 29.26 -5.75
C PRO A 424 -1.71 27.95 -5.97
N PHE A 425 -1.89 27.34 -7.14
CA PHE A 425 -1.12 26.16 -7.52
C PHE A 425 0.25 26.57 -8.04
N PRO A 426 1.33 25.88 -7.64
CA PRO A 426 2.68 26.26 -8.06
C PRO A 426 2.93 25.97 -9.56
N GLU A 427 2.27 24.95 -10.11
CA GLU A 427 2.52 24.43 -11.46
C GLU A 427 1.22 23.88 -12.09
N GLU A 428 1.13 23.82 -13.42
CA GLU A 428 -0.09 23.40 -14.15
C GLU A 428 -0.46 21.93 -13.92
N ASP A 429 0.52 21.05 -13.73
CA ASP A 429 0.35 19.61 -13.51
C ASP A 429 0.27 19.23 -12.03
N PHE A 430 0.20 20.22 -11.11
CA PHE A 430 0.19 20.00 -9.65
C PHE A 430 -0.79 18.91 -9.21
N ILE A 431 -2.04 18.98 -9.69
CA ILE A 431 -3.10 18.03 -9.32
C ILE A 431 -2.77 16.60 -9.78
N GLN A 432 -2.07 16.42 -10.90
CA GLN A 432 -1.73 15.11 -11.44
C GLN A 432 -0.69 14.40 -10.56
N ARG A 433 0.22 15.16 -9.92
CA ARG A 433 1.25 14.63 -9.01
C ARG A 433 0.73 14.18 -7.65
N LEU A 434 -0.48 14.59 -7.27
CA LEU A 434 -1.08 14.26 -5.97
C LEU A 434 -1.52 12.79 -5.83
N ASN A 435 -1.37 11.99 -6.90
CA ASN A 435 -1.71 10.55 -6.91
C ASN A 435 -3.14 10.26 -6.41
N LEU A 436 -4.10 11.13 -6.72
CA LEU A 436 -5.48 11.07 -6.18
C LEU A 436 -6.32 9.93 -6.77
N GLY A 437 -5.84 9.23 -7.79
CA GLY A 437 -6.57 8.20 -8.53
C GLY A 437 -6.36 8.30 -10.04
N GLY A 438 -7.06 7.44 -10.81
CA GLY A 438 -7.14 7.55 -12.27
C GLY A 438 -8.07 8.69 -12.74
N GLU A 439 -8.26 8.79 -14.06
CA GLU A 439 -9.08 9.85 -14.68
C GLU A 439 -10.48 9.97 -14.03
N GLY A 440 -10.89 11.22 -13.76
CA GLY A 440 -12.14 11.56 -13.08
C GLY A 440 -12.10 11.51 -11.55
N SER A 441 -11.03 10.97 -10.94
CA SER A 441 -10.90 10.88 -9.48
C SER A 441 -10.80 12.25 -8.79
N ASN A 442 -10.44 13.32 -9.50
CA ASN A 442 -10.33 14.68 -8.96
C ASN A 442 -11.69 15.39 -8.76
N THR A 443 -12.82 14.77 -9.11
CA THR A 443 -14.14 15.44 -9.07
C THR A 443 -14.95 15.17 -7.80
N SER A 444 -14.57 14.17 -7.00
CA SER A 444 -15.28 13.86 -5.75
C SER A 444 -15.06 14.97 -4.70
N SER A 445 -16.02 15.15 -3.79
CA SER A 445 -15.88 16.14 -2.70
C SER A 445 -14.60 15.93 -1.88
N TYR A 446 -14.29 14.68 -1.55
CA TYR A 446 -13.08 14.35 -0.79
C TYR A 446 -11.79 14.53 -1.61
N SER A 447 -11.83 14.33 -2.93
CA SER A 447 -10.67 14.63 -3.78
C SER A 447 -10.41 16.13 -3.87
N MET A 448 -11.45 16.95 -3.98
CA MET A 448 -11.31 18.41 -3.93
C MET A 448 -10.76 18.89 -2.59
N TYR A 449 -11.18 18.27 -1.49
CA TYR A 449 -10.60 18.53 -0.17
C TYR A 449 -9.10 18.20 -0.11
N ARG A 450 -8.68 17.05 -0.66
CA ARG A 450 -7.25 16.68 -0.74
C ARG A 450 -6.44 17.65 -1.62
N ILE A 451 -7.01 18.12 -2.73
CA ILE A 451 -6.39 19.17 -3.57
C ILE A 451 -6.23 20.46 -2.78
N TRP A 452 -7.26 20.87 -2.04
CA TRP A 452 -7.22 22.05 -1.19
C TRP A 452 -6.12 21.96 -0.13
N LEU A 453 -6.05 20.86 0.62
CA LEU A 453 -4.98 20.61 1.60
C LEU A 453 -3.57 20.62 0.98
N ALA A 454 -3.43 20.04 -0.22
CA ALA A 454 -2.17 20.05 -0.93
C ALA A 454 -1.78 21.47 -1.37
N SER A 455 -2.73 22.25 -1.87
CA SER A 455 -2.50 23.65 -2.25
C SER A 455 -2.13 24.51 -1.04
N LEU A 456 -2.79 24.30 0.09
CA LEU A 456 -2.47 24.95 1.37
C LEU A 456 -1.04 24.61 1.80
N SER A 457 -0.67 23.33 1.73
CA SER A 457 0.66 22.88 2.11
C SER A 457 1.75 23.49 1.21
N ALA A 458 1.50 23.56 -0.10
CA ALA A 458 2.42 24.21 -1.04
C ALA A 458 2.55 25.71 -0.75
N TYR A 459 1.43 26.36 -0.43
CA TYR A 459 1.40 27.78 -0.04
C TYR A 459 2.18 28.04 1.27
N CYS A 460 2.18 27.08 2.20
CA CYS A 460 3.01 27.07 3.41
C CYS A 460 4.50 26.79 3.14
N GLY A 461 4.93 26.67 1.88
CA GLY A 461 6.33 26.54 1.47
C GLY A 461 6.87 25.11 1.40
N TRP A 462 5.99 24.10 1.40
CA TRP A 462 6.41 22.71 1.38
C TRP A 462 6.44 22.12 -0.04
N LYS A 463 7.46 21.31 -0.31
CA LYS A 463 7.48 20.43 -1.48
C LYS A 463 6.58 19.23 -1.19
N ILE A 464 5.48 19.15 -1.93
CA ILE A 464 4.41 18.19 -1.65
C ILE A 464 4.71 16.83 -2.25
N GLU A 465 4.64 15.82 -1.40
CA GLU A 465 4.66 14.42 -1.77
C GLU A 465 3.40 13.73 -1.21
N CYS A 466 2.91 12.71 -1.93
CA CYS A 466 1.70 12.00 -1.54
C CYS A 466 1.89 10.49 -1.66
N GLU A 467 1.41 9.77 -0.65
CA GLU A 467 1.47 8.31 -0.58
C GLU A 467 0.10 7.73 -0.26
N THR A 468 -0.26 6.63 -0.90
CA THR A 468 -1.41 5.83 -0.45
C THR A 468 -0.89 4.75 0.48
N LEU A 469 -1.01 4.97 1.78
CA LEU A 469 -0.48 4.11 2.83
C LEU A 469 -1.11 2.70 2.78
N ARG A 470 -0.29 1.68 3.08
CA ARG A 470 -0.70 0.27 3.13
C ARG A 470 -1.33 -0.11 4.48
N ILE A 471 -2.34 0.66 4.87
CA ILE A 471 -3.10 0.48 6.11
C ILE A 471 -4.53 -0.01 5.83
N PRO A 472 -5.20 -0.71 6.77
CA PRO A 472 -6.58 -1.17 6.62
C PRO A 472 -7.62 -0.05 6.79
N SER A 473 -7.42 1.08 6.10
CA SER A 473 -8.31 2.26 6.12
C SER A 473 -8.66 2.72 4.71
N THR A 474 -9.88 3.22 4.53
CA THR A 474 -10.29 3.93 3.30
C THR A 474 -9.79 5.38 3.28
N ARG A 475 -9.27 5.88 4.41
CA ARG A 475 -8.65 7.20 4.59
C ARG A 475 -7.13 7.03 4.69
N ASN A 476 -6.53 6.45 3.67
CA ASN A 476 -5.11 6.08 3.66
C ASN A 476 -4.23 6.96 2.77
N TRP A 477 -4.76 8.07 2.24
CA TRP A 477 -3.96 9.03 1.50
C TRP A 477 -3.25 9.96 2.47
N ALA A 478 -1.92 10.00 2.41
CA ALA A 478 -1.09 10.88 3.22
C ALA A 478 -0.50 11.99 2.34
N ILE A 479 -0.42 13.19 2.90
CA ILE A 479 0.37 14.31 2.39
C ILE A 479 1.59 14.51 3.28
N ILE A 480 2.76 14.62 2.65
CA ILE A 480 4.05 14.68 3.33
C ILE A 480 4.81 15.92 2.83
N GLY A 481 5.38 16.68 3.76
CA GLY A 481 6.36 17.72 3.48
C GLY A 481 7.71 17.33 4.08
N ARG A 482 8.69 17.01 3.22
CA ARG A 482 10.07 16.65 3.65
C ARG A 482 11.11 17.72 3.33
N ALA A 483 10.78 18.62 2.42
CA ALA A 483 11.67 19.66 1.92
C ALA A 483 10.89 20.95 1.68
N ARG A 484 11.60 22.07 1.68
CA ARG A 484 11.05 23.38 1.32
C ARG A 484 11.15 23.61 -0.19
N THR A 485 10.26 24.42 -0.75
CA THR A 485 10.27 24.82 -2.18
C THR A 485 11.02 26.11 -2.45
N TYR A 486 11.52 26.77 -1.40
CA TYR A 486 12.07 28.11 -1.44
C TYR A 486 13.50 28.14 -0.90
N ASP A 487 14.26 29.17 -1.28
CA ASP A 487 15.61 29.41 -0.75
C ASP A 487 15.52 29.93 0.69
N PRO A 488 16.43 29.58 1.62
CA PRO A 488 16.41 30.09 3.00
C PRO A 488 16.28 31.63 3.13
N ASN A 489 16.70 32.39 2.13
CA ASN A 489 16.53 33.85 2.11
C ASN A 489 15.05 34.30 1.98
N GLU A 490 14.17 33.45 1.47
CA GLU A 490 12.73 33.69 1.31
C GLU A 490 11.91 33.26 2.54
N ASP A 491 12.57 32.73 3.58
CA ASP A 491 11.90 32.19 4.78
C ASP A 491 11.01 33.22 5.48
N THR A 492 11.43 34.49 5.48
CA THR A 492 10.64 35.59 6.06
C THR A 492 9.33 35.80 5.31
N GLU A 493 9.33 35.70 3.98
CA GLU A 493 8.12 35.88 3.16
C GLU A 493 7.17 34.68 3.26
N ILE A 494 7.71 33.46 3.34
CA ILE A 494 6.92 32.26 3.57
C ILE A 494 6.28 32.32 4.95
N ARG A 495 7.06 32.70 5.96
CA ARG A 495 6.58 32.87 7.32
C ARG A 495 5.45 33.90 7.38
N ARG A 496 5.63 35.07 6.75
CA ARG A 496 4.61 36.12 6.63
C ARG A 496 3.30 35.58 6.03
N ARG A 497 3.36 34.81 4.94
CA ARG A 497 2.17 34.17 4.34
C ARG A 497 1.44 33.23 5.29
N VAL A 498 2.19 32.48 6.10
CA VAL A 498 1.59 31.56 7.08
C VAL A 498 1.00 32.33 8.26
N GLU A 499 1.67 33.38 8.72
CA GLU A 499 1.15 34.32 9.73
C GLU A 499 -0.15 34.99 9.25
N GLU A 500 -0.23 35.45 7.99
CA GLU A 500 -1.47 35.97 7.39
C GLU A 500 -2.61 34.95 7.40
N ILE A 501 -2.34 33.65 7.22
CA ILE A 501 -3.39 32.64 7.36
C ILE A 501 -3.95 32.68 8.78
N VAL A 502 -3.08 32.68 9.79
CA VAL A 502 -3.47 32.70 11.20
C VAL A 502 -4.28 33.96 11.51
N GLU A 503 -3.80 35.13 11.09
CA GLU A 503 -4.48 36.42 11.26
C GLU A 503 -5.87 36.40 10.60
N ASN A 504 -5.99 35.89 9.38
CA ASN A 504 -7.29 35.74 8.71
C ASN A 504 -8.25 34.81 9.49
N VAL A 505 -7.75 33.76 10.16
CA VAL A 505 -8.59 32.92 11.02
C VAL A 505 -9.03 33.69 12.27
N GLN A 506 -8.10 34.44 12.91
CA GLN A 506 -8.40 35.28 14.07
C GLN A 506 -9.48 36.32 13.75
N GLU A 507 -9.35 37.03 12.62
CA GLU A 507 -10.30 38.06 12.18
C GLU A 507 -11.71 37.52 11.97
N ARG A 508 -11.84 36.28 11.46
CA ARG A 508 -13.16 35.62 11.35
C ARG A 508 -13.79 35.33 12.72
N GLY A 509 -12.98 35.08 13.75
CA GLY A 509 -13.43 34.84 15.12
C GLY A 509 -14.28 33.57 15.30
N LEU A 510 -14.27 32.68 14.31
CA LEU A 510 -15.07 31.43 14.30
C LEU A 510 -14.31 30.24 14.87
N PHE A 511 -12.98 30.28 14.86
CA PHE A 511 -12.17 29.25 15.46
C PHE A 511 -12.36 29.25 16.98
N ARG A 512 -12.75 28.10 17.52
CA ARG A 512 -12.91 27.92 18.97
C ARG A 512 -12.16 26.67 19.38
N THR A 513 -11.07 26.87 20.09
CA THR A 513 -10.37 25.78 20.76
C THR A 513 -11.33 25.15 21.77
N ARG A 514 -11.49 23.83 21.70
CA ARG A 514 -12.31 23.11 22.67
C ARG A 514 -11.57 23.08 24.02
N THR A 515 -12.30 23.30 25.10
CA THR A 515 -11.77 23.15 26.45
C THR A 515 -11.44 21.67 26.71
N PRO A 516 -10.31 21.33 27.36
CA PRO A 516 -10.03 19.95 27.73
C PRO A 516 -11.17 19.34 28.54
N GLU A 517 -11.61 18.13 28.18
CA GLU A 517 -12.71 17.45 28.88
C GLU A 517 -12.20 16.71 30.14
N GLY A 518 -12.89 16.85 31.27
CA GLY A 518 -12.58 16.15 32.53
C GLY A 518 -11.83 17.01 33.56
N LYS A 519 -11.47 16.42 34.71
CA LYS A 519 -10.79 17.10 35.84
C LYS A 519 -9.38 17.66 35.50
N ALA A 520 -8.89 17.44 34.28
CA ALA A 520 -7.61 17.96 33.80
C ALA A 520 -7.63 19.48 33.49
N GLY A 521 -8.81 20.12 33.48
CA GLY A 521 -8.96 21.58 33.34
C GLY A 521 -8.72 22.39 34.63
N GLU A 522 -8.35 21.72 35.74
CA GLU A 522 -8.10 22.36 37.05
C GLU A 522 -6.68 22.07 37.58
N HIS A 523 -5.64 22.11 36.74
CA HIS A 523 -4.24 22.13 37.19
C HIS A 523 -3.39 23.12 36.42
#